data_AF-A0ABD2VRY9-F1
#
_entry.id   AF-A0ABD2VRY9-F1
#
_cell.length_a   1.000
_cell.length_b   1.000
_cell.length_c   1.000
_cell.angle_alpha   90.00
_cell.angle_beta   90.00
_cell.angle_gamma   90.00
#
_symmetry.space_group_name_H-M   'P 1'
#
loop_
_entity.id
_entity.type
_entity.pdbx_description
1 polymer ?
#
loop_
_entity_poly.entity_id
_entity_poly.type
_entity_poly.pdbx_seq_one_letter_code
_entity_poly.pdbx_strand_id
1 'polypeptide(L)'
;MCRVDDDANDVPRVLKNPTMYICTKDKSRDSWHGLTAFWMLVDDTYWYPSEEVNPEEHIVATTVLNLPNFLNVSSIEANGTIFCEFDDKLFQTRLPVIRLDVQDTVNGRCTIDLDDPQDAPFSILALKAISVDRVVLLPVQTNSNTGKRLIDFLDEYNFKEVCKVCIVRDAGSLQYCLIEVLPAEDTTDIRLLISARSEAQLSVVVQLMIEAFPELLDVEKQQALDEAAEALRKEMELYLTCNDTVQIQRARVTTDLLIP
;
A
#
# COMPACT_ATOMS: atom_id res chain seq x y z
N MET A 1 -26.97 -48.27 12.69
CA MET A 1 -26.43 -48.19 11.32
C MET A 1 -26.09 -46.73 11.12
N CYS A 2 -24.80 -46.43 11.21
CA CYS A 2 -24.30 -45.10 11.54
C CYS A 2 -24.55 -44.10 10.42
N ARG A 3 -25.24 -43.00 10.76
CA ARG A 3 -25.08 -41.71 10.11
C ARG A 3 -23.62 -41.31 10.26
N VAL A 4 -22.98 -40.99 9.15
CA VAL A 4 -21.76 -40.20 9.14
C VAL A 4 -22.25 -38.79 8.88
N ASP A 5 -22.17 -37.96 9.91
CA ASP A 5 -22.48 -36.53 9.83
C ASP A 5 -21.43 -35.88 8.92
N ASP A 6 -21.91 -35.27 7.83
CA ASP A 6 -21.16 -34.29 7.04
C ASP A 6 -21.06 -33.00 7.87
N ASP A 7 -20.05 -32.95 8.74
CA ASP A 7 -19.50 -31.70 9.26
C ASP A 7 -18.00 -31.69 8.89
N ALA A 8 -17.73 -31.67 7.59
CA ALA A 8 -16.46 -31.16 7.11
C ALA A 8 -16.50 -29.65 7.32
N ASN A 9 -15.88 -29.19 8.41
CA ASN A 9 -15.44 -27.81 8.57
C ASN A 9 -14.82 -27.37 7.23
N ASP A 10 -15.52 -26.51 6.49
CA ASP A 10 -15.06 -25.97 5.22
C ASP A 10 -13.98 -24.94 5.54
N VAL A 11 -12.75 -25.42 5.76
CA VAL A 11 -11.60 -24.56 5.97
C VAL A 11 -11.37 -23.84 4.64
N PRO A 12 -11.47 -22.51 4.59
CA PRO A 12 -11.33 -21.78 3.35
C PRO A 12 -9.95 -22.07 2.75
N ARG A 13 -9.97 -22.46 1.48
CA ARG A 13 -8.80 -22.89 0.70
C ARG A 13 -7.99 -21.68 0.27
N VAL A 14 -7.23 -21.09 1.18
CA VAL A 14 -6.58 -19.80 0.97
C VAL A 14 -5.13 -19.97 0.53
N LEU A 15 -4.70 -19.16 -0.44
CA LEU A 15 -3.29 -18.96 -0.79
C LEU A 15 -2.71 -17.83 0.05
N LYS A 16 -1.53 -18.06 0.66
CA LYS A 16 -0.93 -17.12 1.63
C LYS A 16 0.57 -16.95 1.40
N ASN A 17 1.14 -15.93 2.05
CA ASN A 17 2.57 -15.73 2.21
C ASN A 17 3.35 -15.75 0.88
N PRO A 18 2.99 -14.89 -0.10
CA PRO A 18 3.75 -14.82 -1.33
C PRO A 18 5.16 -14.32 -1.02
N THR A 19 6.16 -15.13 -1.37
CA THR A 19 7.56 -14.74 -1.24
C THR A 19 8.28 -14.99 -2.55
N MET A 20 9.40 -14.31 -2.73
CA MET A 20 10.19 -14.46 -3.94
C MET A 20 11.65 -14.70 -3.61
N TYR A 21 12.31 -15.46 -4.47
CA TYR A 21 13.74 -15.65 -4.46
C TYR A 21 14.32 -15.33 -5.83
N ILE A 22 15.36 -14.51 -5.86
CA ILE A 22 16.09 -14.16 -7.07
C ILE A 22 17.48 -14.73 -6.98
N CYS A 23 17.91 -15.42 -8.04
CA CYS A 23 19.27 -15.87 -8.20
C CYS A 23 19.88 -15.26 -9.46
N THR A 24 21.01 -14.58 -9.28
CA THR A 24 21.84 -14.12 -10.39
C THR A 24 22.93 -15.15 -10.67
N LYS A 25 23.46 -15.16 -11.91
CA LYS A 25 24.58 -16.06 -12.27
C LYS A 25 25.86 -15.80 -11.45
N ASP A 26 26.02 -14.59 -10.92
CA ASP A 26 27.16 -14.19 -10.11
C ASP A 26 26.78 -14.17 -8.63
N LYS A 27 27.12 -15.24 -7.92
CA LYS A 27 26.81 -15.44 -6.49
C LYS A 27 27.46 -14.41 -5.55
N SER A 28 28.34 -13.54 -6.05
CA SER A 28 28.88 -12.43 -5.26
C SER A 28 27.90 -11.24 -5.14
N ARG A 29 26.71 -11.36 -5.74
CA ARG A 29 25.73 -10.27 -5.92
C ARG A 29 24.40 -10.55 -5.23
N ASP A 30 24.49 -11.01 -3.98
CA ASP A 30 23.36 -11.41 -3.11
C ASP A 30 22.40 -10.28 -2.69
N SER A 31 22.43 -9.10 -3.34
CA SER A 31 21.62 -7.94 -2.93
C SER A 31 20.41 -7.67 -3.82
N TRP A 32 20.05 -8.56 -4.75
CA TRP A 32 18.85 -8.35 -5.56
C TRP A 32 17.61 -8.84 -4.82
N HIS A 33 16.87 -7.88 -4.27
CA HIS A 33 15.63 -8.13 -3.54
C HIS A 33 14.44 -7.61 -4.33
N GLY A 34 13.28 -8.14 -4.00
CA GLY A 34 12.01 -7.62 -4.47
C GLY A 34 10.91 -7.89 -3.45
N LEU A 35 9.76 -7.30 -3.73
CA LEU A 35 8.55 -7.43 -2.94
C LEU A 35 7.49 -8.11 -3.80
N THR A 36 6.71 -8.99 -3.18
CA THR A 36 5.54 -9.59 -3.82
C THR A 36 4.31 -9.25 -3.00
N ALA A 37 3.24 -8.87 -3.68
CA ALA A 37 1.95 -8.58 -3.07
C ALA A 37 0.85 -9.32 -3.83
N PHE A 38 -0.14 -9.80 -3.09
CA PHE A 38 -1.43 -10.16 -3.67
C PHE A 38 -2.38 -8.97 -3.60
N TRP A 39 -3.20 -8.83 -4.62
CA TRP A 39 -4.20 -7.79 -4.74
C TRP A 39 -5.55 -8.43 -4.89
N MET A 40 -6.50 -7.95 -4.08
CA MET A 40 -7.91 -8.29 -4.20
C MET A 40 -8.65 -7.09 -4.75
N LEU A 41 -9.53 -7.33 -5.72
CA LEU A 41 -10.42 -6.31 -6.23
C LEU A 41 -11.66 -6.26 -5.35
N VAL A 42 -11.86 -5.14 -4.65
CA VAL A 42 -13.03 -4.91 -3.80
C VAL A 42 -14.09 -4.17 -4.60
N ASP A 43 -15.33 -4.68 -4.55
CA ASP A 43 -16.52 -4.11 -5.21
C ASP A 43 -16.29 -3.72 -6.68
N ASP A 44 -15.50 -4.50 -7.41
CA ASP A 44 -15.10 -4.25 -8.81
C ASP A 44 -14.54 -2.82 -9.07
N THR A 45 -14.04 -2.16 -8.03
CA THR A 45 -13.73 -0.73 -8.06
C THR A 45 -12.29 -0.40 -7.69
N TYR A 46 -11.73 -1.00 -6.64
CA TYR A 46 -10.38 -0.67 -6.20
C TYR A 46 -9.60 -1.90 -5.74
N TRP A 47 -8.29 -1.84 -5.94
CA TRP A 47 -7.37 -2.91 -5.55
C TRP A 47 -6.79 -2.65 -4.16
N TYR A 48 -6.90 -3.65 -3.30
CA TYR A 48 -6.39 -3.62 -1.94
C TYR A 48 -5.35 -4.75 -1.74
N PRO A 49 -4.21 -4.47 -1.06
CA PRO A 49 -3.22 -5.49 -0.80
C PRO A 49 -3.76 -6.53 0.19
N SER A 50 -3.51 -7.81 -0.07
CA SER A 50 -3.92 -8.90 0.80
C SER A 50 -2.76 -9.84 1.12
N GLU A 51 -2.73 -10.32 2.36
CA GLU A 51 -1.83 -11.40 2.78
C GLU A 51 -2.40 -12.80 2.46
N GLU A 52 -3.71 -12.85 2.20
CA GLU A 52 -4.51 -14.05 2.09
C GLU A 52 -5.52 -13.91 0.93
N VAL A 53 -5.56 -14.87 0.02
CA VAL A 53 -6.44 -14.79 -1.15
C VAL A 53 -7.21 -16.08 -1.40
N ASN A 54 -8.52 -15.95 -1.66
CA ASN A 54 -9.40 -17.09 -1.93
C ASN A 54 -9.46 -17.39 -3.44
N PRO A 55 -9.51 -18.67 -3.85
CA PRO A 55 -9.51 -19.07 -5.25
C PRO A 55 -10.74 -18.62 -6.05
N GLU A 56 -11.78 -18.15 -5.37
CA GLU A 56 -13.02 -17.65 -5.98
C GLU A 56 -12.98 -16.14 -6.29
N GLU A 57 -11.95 -15.44 -5.84
CA GLU A 57 -11.80 -14.00 -6.01
C GLU A 57 -10.96 -13.64 -7.25
N HIS A 58 -11.16 -12.43 -7.78
CA HIS A 58 -10.28 -11.87 -8.80
C HIS A 58 -8.97 -11.43 -8.15
N ILE A 59 -7.93 -12.24 -8.32
CA ILE A 59 -6.61 -12.03 -7.71
C ILE A 59 -5.60 -11.60 -8.77
N VAL A 60 -4.79 -10.60 -8.41
CA VAL A 60 -3.54 -10.29 -9.13
C VAL A 60 -2.37 -10.44 -8.18
N ALA A 61 -1.29 -11.06 -8.63
CA ALA A 61 -0.01 -11.08 -7.92
C ALA A 61 0.98 -10.18 -8.64
N THR A 62 1.57 -9.23 -7.93
CA THR A 62 2.66 -8.39 -8.48
C THR A 62 3.95 -8.69 -7.78
N THR A 63 5.04 -8.70 -8.55
CA THR A 63 6.40 -8.76 -8.03
C THR A 63 7.18 -7.55 -8.54
N VAL A 64 7.74 -6.77 -7.61
CA VAL A 64 8.54 -5.57 -7.92
C VAL A 64 9.96 -5.79 -7.45
N LEU A 65 10.91 -5.48 -8.32
CA LEU A 65 12.33 -5.73 -8.07
C LEU A 65 13.05 -4.41 -7.83
N ASN A 66 13.93 -4.39 -6.83
CA ASN A 66 14.83 -3.26 -6.65
C ASN A 66 15.79 -3.16 -7.84
N LEU A 67 16.26 -1.96 -8.14
CA LEU A 67 17.25 -1.80 -9.21
C LEU A 67 18.55 -2.49 -8.79
N PRO A 68 19.11 -3.41 -9.60
CA PRO A 68 20.33 -4.10 -9.25
C PRO A 68 21.56 -3.19 -9.39
N ASN A 69 22.63 -3.52 -8.68
CA ASN A 69 23.89 -2.80 -8.80
C ASN A 69 24.65 -3.23 -10.06
N PHE A 70 24.93 -2.27 -10.95
CA PHE A 70 25.68 -2.46 -12.20
C PHE A 70 27.20 -2.26 -12.06
N LEU A 71 27.74 -2.20 -10.84
CA LEU A 71 29.17 -2.01 -10.63
C LEU A 71 29.97 -3.08 -11.39
N ASN A 72 30.81 -2.64 -12.32
CA ASN A 72 31.66 -3.47 -13.19
C ASN A 72 30.92 -4.38 -14.19
N VAL A 73 29.62 -4.17 -14.46
CA VAL A 73 28.89 -4.88 -15.51
C VAL A 73 27.95 -3.98 -16.30
N SER A 74 27.71 -4.33 -17.56
CA SER A 74 26.75 -3.65 -18.43
C SER A 74 25.37 -4.30 -18.47
N SER A 75 25.26 -5.54 -17.98
CA SER A 75 24.05 -6.37 -18.07
C SER A 75 23.97 -7.35 -16.92
N ILE A 76 22.76 -7.60 -16.43
CA ILE A 76 22.46 -8.58 -15.37
C ILE A 76 21.35 -9.51 -15.88
N GLU A 77 21.54 -10.81 -15.65
CA GLU A 77 20.55 -11.85 -15.92
C GLU A 77 20.25 -12.58 -14.61
N ALA A 78 18.96 -12.70 -14.28
CA ALA A 78 18.51 -13.47 -13.14
C ALA A 78 17.38 -14.43 -13.45
N ASN A 79 17.31 -15.44 -12.60
CA ASN A 79 16.19 -16.36 -12.49
C ASN A 79 15.46 -16.06 -11.19
N GLY A 80 14.15 -15.94 -11.26
CA GLY A 80 13.31 -15.79 -10.09
C GLY A 80 12.41 -17.01 -9.87
N THR A 81 12.06 -17.24 -8.62
CA THR A 81 11.02 -18.20 -8.22
C THR A 81 10.09 -17.50 -7.24
N ILE A 82 8.79 -17.60 -7.45
CA ILE A 82 7.77 -17.19 -6.48
C ILE A 82 7.32 -18.43 -5.73
N PHE A 83 7.16 -18.29 -4.42
CA PHE A 83 6.61 -19.29 -3.52
C PHE A 83 5.32 -18.78 -2.90
N CYS A 84 4.40 -19.70 -2.64
CA CYS A 84 3.17 -19.44 -1.92
C CYS A 84 2.77 -20.67 -1.11
N GLU A 85 2.04 -20.45 -0.02
CA GLU A 85 1.55 -21.49 0.86
C GLU A 85 0.07 -21.77 0.58
N PHE A 86 -0.27 -23.05 0.54
CA PHE A 86 -1.65 -23.53 0.43
C PHE A 86 -1.77 -24.86 1.15
N ASP A 87 -2.73 -25.00 2.08
CA ASP A 87 -2.95 -26.24 2.84
C ASP A 87 -1.65 -26.77 3.50
N ASP A 88 -0.92 -25.87 4.18
CA ASP A 88 0.40 -26.10 4.80
C ASP A 88 1.47 -26.68 3.85
N LYS A 89 1.28 -26.56 2.53
CA LYS A 89 2.23 -26.98 1.51
C LYS A 89 2.75 -25.78 0.75
N LEU A 90 4.04 -25.83 0.43
CA LEU A 90 4.70 -24.82 -0.37
C LEU A 90 4.59 -25.15 -1.87
N PHE A 91 4.02 -24.22 -2.63
CA PHE A 91 3.97 -24.25 -4.07
C PHE A 91 4.97 -23.26 -4.64
N GLN A 92 5.50 -23.56 -5.83
CA GLN A 92 6.46 -22.68 -6.49
C GLN A 92 6.16 -22.54 -7.98
N THR A 93 6.41 -21.34 -8.50
CA THR A 93 6.40 -21.08 -9.93
C THR A 93 7.65 -20.31 -10.34
N ARG A 94 8.18 -20.62 -11.53
CA ARG A 94 9.40 -19.99 -12.04
C ARG A 94 9.06 -18.73 -12.81
N LEU A 95 9.74 -17.64 -12.51
CA LEU A 95 9.66 -16.42 -13.29
C LEU A 95 10.42 -16.56 -14.62
N PRO A 96 9.98 -15.85 -15.69
CA PRO A 96 10.78 -15.69 -16.88
C PRO A 96 12.19 -15.19 -16.54
N VAL A 97 13.17 -15.50 -17.39
CA VAL A 97 14.53 -14.98 -17.20
C VAL A 97 14.48 -13.46 -17.32
N ILE A 98 14.85 -12.77 -16.25
CA ILE A 98 14.86 -11.31 -16.20
C ILE A 98 16.23 -10.85 -16.68
N ARG A 99 16.25 -9.97 -17.67
CA ARG A 99 17.47 -9.35 -18.18
C ARG A 99 17.35 -7.84 -18.11
N LEU A 100 18.34 -7.21 -17.47
CA LEU A 100 18.44 -5.76 -17.33
C LEU A 100 19.80 -5.30 -17.82
N ASP A 101 19.80 -4.44 -18.83
CA ASP A 101 20.99 -3.80 -19.34
C ASP A 101 21.03 -2.33 -18.85
N VAL A 102 22.23 -1.79 -18.59
CA VAL A 102 22.39 -0.40 -18.10
C VAL A 102 21.73 0.60 -19.04
N GLN A 103 21.89 0.37 -20.35
CA GLN A 103 21.31 1.23 -21.39
C GLN A 103 19.78 1.18 -21.36
N ASP A 104 19.18 0.00 -21.20
CA ASP A 104 17.73 -0.13 -21.13
C ASP A 104 17.17 0.53 -19.85
N THR A 105 17.92 0.46 -18.75
CA THR A 105 17.57 1.13 -17.48
C THR A 105 17.58 2.65 -17.62
N VAL A 106 18.64 3.22 -18.21
CA VAL A 106 18.77 4.68 -18.38
C VAL A 106 17.82 5.22 -19.43
N ASN A 107 17.62 4.50 -20.53
CA ASN A 107 16.74 4.91 -21.62
C ASN A 107 15.25 4.73 -21.30
N GLY A 108 14.92 4.33 -20.07
CA GLY A 108 13.54 4.17 -19.63
C GLY A 108 12.80 3.01 -20.29
N ARG A 109 13.49 2.03 -20.88
CA ARG A 109 12.81 0.83 -21.42
C ARG A 109 12.22 -0.06 -20.33
N CYS A 110 12.64 0.14 -19.09
CA CYS A 110 12.08 -0.48 -17.91
C CYS A 110 11.07 0.44 -17.19
N THR A 111 10.60 1.53 -17.82
CA THR A 111 9.61 2.40 -17.21
C THR A 111 8.24 1.74 -17.16
N ILE A 112 7.43 2.27 -16.28
CA ILE A 112 6.05 1.86 -16.05
C ILE A 112 5.23 2.36 -17.23
N ASP A 113 4.64 1.45 -17.99
CA ASP A 113 3.74 1.79 -19.09
C ASP A 113 2.34 2.02 -18.53
N LEU A 114 1.86 3.26 -18.67
CA LEU A 114 0.53 3.69 -18.26
C LEU A 114 -0.31 4.14 -19.46
N ASP A 115 0.26 4.07 -20.66
CA ASP A 115 -0.38 4.47 -21.90
C ASP A 115 -1.10 3.30 -22.57
N ASP A 116 -0.58 2.08 -22.43
CA ASP A 116 -1.31 0.88 -22.82
C ASP A 116 -2.45 0.59 -21.80
N PRO A 117 -3.73 0.65 -22.21
CA PRO A 117 -4.85 0.37 -21.32
C PRO A 117 -4.87 -1.06 -20.75
N GLN A 118 -4.20 -2.02 -21.41
CA GLN A 118 -4.10 -3.40 -20.92
C GLN A 118 -3.06 -3.54 -19.80
N ASP A 119 -1.94 -2.82 -19.92
CA ASP A 119 -0.83 -2.91 -18.95
C ASP A 119 -0.95 -1.90 -17.81
N ALA A 120 -1.64 -0.77 -18.03
CA ALA A 120 -1.81 0.30 -17.05
C ALA A 120 -2.33 -0.17 -15.67
N PRO A 121 -3.32 -1.08 -15.56
CA PRO A 121 -3.73 -1.61 -14.26
C PRO A 121 -2.59 -2.31 -13.52
N PHE A 122 -1.82 -3.17 -14.19
CA PHE A 122 -0.72 -3.90 -13.57
C PHE A 122 0.44 -2.98 -13.17
N SER A 123 0.69 -1.97 -14.00
CA SER A 123 1.63 -0.88 -13.73
C SER A 123 1.28 -0.08 -12.47
N ILE A 124 0.00 0.24 -12.27
CA ILE A 124 -0.49 0.90 -11.04
C ILE A 124 -0.27 -0.01 -9.83
N LEU A 125 -0.62 -1.29 -9.92
CA LEU A 125 -0.41 -2.23 -8.81
C LEU A 125 1.08 -2.39 -8.46
N ALA A 126 1.96 -2.38 -9.46
CA ALA A 126 3.40 -2.39 -9.21
C ALA A 126 3.87 -1.11 -8.49
N LEU A 127 3.27 0.05 -8.76
CA LEU A 127 3.56 1.27 -7.99
C LEU A 127 3.06 1.19 -6.55
N LYS A 128 1.82 0.71 -6.37
CA LYS A 128 1.22 0.54 -5.04
C LYS A 128 1.99 -0.47 -4.19
N ALA A 129 2.58 -1.51 -4.81
CA ALA A 129 3.39 -2.51 -4.08
C ALA A 129 4.62 -1.92 -3.38
N ILE A 130 5.08 -0.74 -3.82
CA ILE A 130 6.26 -0.05 -3.27
C ILE A 130 5.92 1.34 -2.72
N SER A 131 4.63 1.64 -2.54
CA SER A 131 4.20 2.92 -1.99
C SER A 131 4.11 2.87 -0.47
N VAL A 132 4.23 4.06 0.11
CA VAL A 132 3.65 4.38 1.41
C VAL A 132 2.33 5.07 1.17
N ASP A 133 1.35 4.74 2.01
CA ASP A 133 -0.03 5.13 1.82
C ASP A 133 -0.48 6.04 2.98
N ARG A 134 -1.41 6.96 2.69
CA ARG A 134 -2.12 7.77 3.68
C ARG A 134 -3.57 7.88 3.29
N VAL A 135 -4.47 7.63 4.25
CA VAL A 135 -5.90 7.86 4.07
C VAL A 135 -6.29 9.22 4.64
N VAL A 136 -6.97 10.03 3.82
CA VAL A 136 -7.53 11.32 4.21
C VAL A 136 -9.03 11.40 3.90
N LEU A 137 -9.75 12.21 4.67
CA LEU A 137 -11.18 12.48 4.48
C LEU A 137 -11.38 13.95 4.11
N LEU A 138 -12.21 14.18 3.10
CA LEU A 138 -12.69 15.49 2.71
C LEU A 138 -14.18 15.61 3.08
N PRO A 139 -14.53 16.42 4.10
CA PRO A 139 -15.91 16.60 4.50
C PRO A 139 -16.76 17.22 3.38
N VAL A 140 -17.86 16.55 3.01
CA VAL A 140 -18.80 17.08 2.01
C VAL A 140 -19.88 17.88 2.73
N GLN A 141 -19.69 19.20 2.83
CA GLN A 141 -20.73 20.07 3.35
C GLN A 141 -21.84 20.25 2.29
N THR A 142 -23.08 20.46 2.72
CA THR A 142 -24.31 20.48 1.88
C THR A 142 -24.31 21.55 0.77
N ASN A 143 -23.37 22.53 0.81
CA ASN A 143 -23.15 23.55 -0.22
C ASN A 143 -21.69 23.63 -0.68
N SER A 144 -20.89 22.62 -0.39
CA SER A 144 -19.46 22.64 -0.71
C SER A 144 -19.22 22.36 -2.19
N ASN A 145 -18.30 23.12 -2.77
CA ASN A 145 -17.73 22.85 -4.09
C ASN A 145 -16.54 21.87 -4.00
N THR A 146 -16.51 20.99 -2.99
CA THR A 146 -15.35 20.11 -2.69
C THR A 146 -14.95 19.26 -3.88
N GLY A 147 -15.91 18.64 -4.58
CA GLY A 147 -15.60 17.87 -5.78
C GLY A 147 -14.99 18.71 -6.91
N LYS A 148 -15.46 19.95 -7.10
CA LYS A 148 -14.86 20.86 -8.09
C LYS A 148 -13.46 21.29 -7.67
N ARG A 149 -13.26 21.65 -6.40
CA ARG A 149 -11.93 21.98 -5.84
C ARG A 149 -10.96 20.80 -5.99
N LEU A 150 -11.44 19.57 -5.84
CA LEU A 150 -10.63 18.37 -6.04
C LEU A 150 -10.19 18.23 -7.49
N ILE A 151 -11.10 18.44 -8.45
CA ILE A 151 -10.75 18.45 -9.88
C ILE A 151 -9.74 19.58 -10.17
N ASP A 152 -10.00 20.80 -9.67
CA ASP A 152 -9.11 21.95 -9.85
C ASP A 152 -7.71 21.67 -9.26
N PHE A 153 -7.63 21.00 -8.10
CA PHE A 153 -6.38 20.57 -7.48
C PHE A 153 -5.64 19.51 -8.33
N LEU A 154 -6.35 18.50 -8.82
CA LEU A 154 -5.77 17.45 -9.66
C LEU A 154 -5.19 18.06 -10.94
N ASP A 155 -5.91 18.98 -11.57
CA ASP A 155 -5.46 19.70 -12.75
C ASP A 155 -4.23 20.59 -12.46
N GLU A 156 -4.24 21.34 -11.36
CA GLU A 156 -3.14 22.22 -10.95
C GLU A 156 -1.81 21.46 -10.80
N TYR A 157 -1.85 20.28 -10.19
CA TYR A 157 -0.67 19.45 -9.94
C TYR A 157 -0.42 18.36 -11.00
N ASN A 158 -1.10 18.43 -12.14
CA ASN A 158 -0.98 17.51 -13.27
C ASN A 158 -1.26 16.03 -12.95
N PHE A 159 -2.17 15.76 -12.02
CA PHE A 159 -2.72 14.42 -11.85
C PHE A 159 -3.61 14.09 -13.05
N LYS A 160 -3.40 12.91 -13.65
CA LYS A 160 -4.20 12.40 -14.76
C LYS A 160 -4.84 11.08 -14.38
N GLU A 161 -6.12 10.93 -14.71
CA GLU A 161 -6.83 9.69 -14.45
C GLU A 161 -6.32 8.56 -15.38
N VAL A 162 -5.98 7.43 -14.78
CA VAL A 162 -5.62 6.17 -15.42
C VAL A 162 -6.30 5.06 -14.64
N CYS A 163 -7.20 4.29 -15.26
CA CYS A 163 -7.89 3.16 -14.62
C CYS A 163 -8.58 3.52 -13.28
N LYS A 164 -9.26 4.68 -13.21
CA LYS A 164 -9.90 5.25 -11.99
C LYS A 164 -8.93 5.73 -10.90
N VAL A 165 -7.62 5.72 -11.15
CA VAL A 165 -6.58 6.24 -10.25
C VAL A 165 -5.99 7.51 -10.85
N CYS A 166 -5.88 8.58 -10.06
CA CYS A 166 -5.24 9.80 -10.51
C CYS A 166 -3.73 9.71 -10.27
N ILE A 167 -2.91 9.86 -11.30
CA ILE A 167 -1.45 9.73 -11.22
C ILE A 167 -0.71 10.91 -11.85
N VAL A 168 0.39 11.32 -11.22
CA VAL A 168 1.34 12.28 -11.78
C VAL A 168 2.49 11.55 -12.48
N ARG A 169 2.75 11.87 -13.74
CA ARG A 169 3.84 11.22 -14.51
C ARG A 169 5.15 12.02 -14.53
N ASP A 170 5.08 13.34 -14.74
CA ASP A 170 6.26 14.14 -15.07
C ASP A 170 6.49 15.36 -14.17
N ALA A 171 5.72 15.51 -13.08
CA ALA A 171 5.83 16.69 -12.22
C ALA A 171 6.81 16.50 -11.06
N GLY A 172 8.11 16.61 -11.36
CA GLY A 172 9.18 16.74 -10.35
C GLY A 172 9.06 15.77 -9.18
N SER A 173 8.99 16.30 -7.95
CA SER A 173 8.90 15.50 -6.72
C SER A 173 7.57 14.75 -6.55
N LEU A 174 6.54 15.07 -7.33
CA LEU A 174 5.24 14.38 -7.29
C LEU A 174 5.16 13.19 -8.26
N GLN A 175 6.20 12.97 -9.08
CA GLN A 175 6.22 11.85 -10.03
C GLN A 175 5.89 10.52 -9.33
N TYR A 176 4.92 9.80 -9.92
CA TYR A 176 4.32 8.55 -9.45
C TYR A 176 3.54 8.63 -8.13
N CYS A 177 3.14 9.82 -7.67
CA CYS A 177 2.12 9.92 -6.63
C CYS A 177 0.75 9.52 -7.20
N LEU A 178 -0.02 8.77 -6.41
CA LEU A 178 -1.35 8.28 -6.75
C LEU A 178 -2.38 8.90 -5.80
N ILE A 179 -3.54 9.22 -6.33
CA ILE A 179 -4.73 9.58 -5.55
C ILE A 179 -5.88 8.70 -6.05
N GLU A 180 -6.48 7.96 -5.13
CA GLU A 180 -7.63 7.09 -5.37
C GLU A 180 -8.80 7.53 -4.50
N VAL A 181 -9.99 7.59 -5.08
CA VAL A 181 -11.22 7.79 -4.32
C VAL A 181 -11.69 6.43 -3.84
N LEU A 182 -11.67 6.21 -2.52
CA LEU A 182 -12.17 4.98 -1.92
C LEU A 182 -13.71 5.02 -1.86
N PRO A 183 -14.39 3.85 -1.82
CA PRO A 183 -15.83 3.82 -1.67
C PRO A 183 -16.29 4.56 -0.42
N ALA A 184 -17.46 5.18 -0.52
CA ALA A 184 -18.12 5.76 0.64
C ALA A 184 -18.61 4.63 1.55
N GLU A 185 -17.97 4.46 2.69
CA GLU A 185 -18.62 3.87 3.87
C GLU A 185 -19.68 4.87 4.36
N ASP A 186 -20.70 4.47 5.15
CA ASP A 186 -21.95 5.18 5.54
C ASP A 186 -21.85 6.68 5.97
N THR A 187 -20.66 7.25 5.94
CA THR A 187 -20.31 8.67 5.97
C THR A 187 -20.64 9.44 4.68
N THR A 188 -20.88 10.74 4.82
CA THR A 188 -21.05 11.67 3.68
C THR A 188 -19.74 12.16 3.07
N ASP A 189 -18.60 11.77 3.65
CA ASP A 189 -17.29 12.35 3.35
C ASP A 189 -16.59 11.63 2.19
N ILE A 190 -15.78 12.35 1.43
CA ILE A 190 -14.98 11.75 0.36
C ILE A 190 -13.70 11.21 0.97
N ARG A 191 -13.53 9.89 0.92
CA ARG A 191 -12.34 9.20 1.38
C ARG A 191 -11.34 9.06 0.25
N LEU A 192 -10.11 9.52 0.48
CA LEU A 192 -9.03 9.45 -0.50
C LEU A 192 -7.88 8.63 0.06
N LEU A 193 -7.34 7.74 -0.78
CA LEU A 193 -6.08 7.05 -0.55
C LEU A 193 -5.01 7.77 -1.37
N ILE A 194 -3.99 8.27 -0.69
CA ILE A 194 -2.82 8.90 -1.29
C ILE A 194 -1.66 7.92 -1.18
N SER A 195 -1.03 7.59 -2.29
CA SER A 195 0.13 6.69 -2.32
C SER A 195 1.33 7.39 -2.94
N ALA A 196 2.50 7.28 -2.31
CA ALA A 196 3.75 7.86 -2.81
C ALA A 196 4.94 6.94 -2.57
N ARG A 197 6.07 7.13 -3.26
CA ARG A 197 7.24 6.24 -3.13
C ARG A 197 8.06 6.44 -1.85
N SER A 198 7.77 7.49 -1.09
CA SER A 198 8.45 7.79 0.17
C SER A 198 7.58 8.68 1.07
N GLU A 199 7.82 8.59 2.37
CA GLU A 199 7.17 9.45 3.38
C GLU A 199 7.35 10.94 3.09
N ALA A 200 8.53 11.32 2.58
CA ALA A 200 8.80 12.71 2.22
C ALA A 200 7.90 13.20 1.07
N GLN A 201 7.70 12.38 0.03
CA GLN A 201 6.77 12.71 -1.06
C GLN A 201 5.32 12.72 -0.58
N LEU A 202 4.94 11.73 0.23
CA LEU A 202 3.60 11.63 0.81
C LEU A 202 3.26 12.88 1.63
N SER A 203 4.19 13.30 2.49
CA SER A 203 4.05 14.51 3.30
C SER A 203 3.86 15.77 2.46
N VAL A 204 4.55 15.89 1.31
CA VAL A 204 4.35 17.02 0.39
C VAL A 204 2.93 17.01 -0.19
N VAL A 205 2.45 15.87 -0.70
CA VAL A 205 1.09 15.78 -1.26
C VAL A 205 0.04 16.11 -0.21
N VAL A 206 0.15 15.53 0.98
CA VAL A 206 -0.78 15.79 2.09
C VAL A 206 -0.78 17.27 2.47
N GLN A 207 0.39 17.92 2.53
CA GLN A 207 0.47 19.34 2.84
C GLN A 207 -0.18 20.22 1.76
N LEU A 208 0.04 19.91 0.48
CA LEU A 208 -0.64 20.60 -0.62
C LEU A 208 -2.16 20.44 -0.54
N MET A 209 -2.62 19.24 -0.16
CA MET A 209 -4.04 18.99 0.06
C MET A 209 -4.58 19.74 1.28
N ILE A 210 -3.84 19.87 2.38
CA ILE A 210 -4.27 20.67 3.55
C ILE A 210 -4.39 22.16 3.16
N GLU A 211 -3.48 22.67 2.34
CA GLU A 211 -3.54 24.04 1.83
C GLU A 211 -4.77 24.26 0.92
N ALA A 212 -5.06 23.28 0.06
CA ALA A 212 -6.22 23.31 -0.82
C ALA A 212 -7.54 23.03 -0.06
N PHE A 213 -7.49 22.26 1.02
CA PHE A 213 -8.60 21.77 1.85
C PHE A 213 -8.27 21.88 3.34
N PRO A 214 -8.41 23.08 3.94
CA PRO A 214 -8.17 23.26 5.38
C PRO A 214 -9.07 22.39 6.28
N GLU A 215 -10.19 21.93 5.75
CA GLU A 215 -11.13 21.01 6.40
C GLU A 215 -10.75 19.53 6.31
N LEU A 216 -9.63 19.19 5.65
CA LEU A 216 -9.17 17.81 5.48
C LEU A 216 -8.85 17.17 6.83
N LEU A 217 -9.31 15.93 7.01
CA LEU A 217 -9.01 15.10 8.17
C LEU A 217 -8.02 14.00 7.78
N ASP A 218 -6.90 13.92 8.48
CA ASP A 218 -5.96 12.81 8.36
C ASP A 218 -6.38 11.70 9.33
N VAL A 219 -6.85 10.57 8.79
CA VAL A 219 -7.48 9.49 9.57
C VAL A 219 -6.49 8.87 10.55
N GLU A 220 -5.28 8.56 10.08
CA GLU A 220 -4.25 7.93 10.90
C GLU A 220 -3.75 8.87 11.98
N LYS A 221 -3.57 10.15 11.63
CA LYS A 221 -3.18 11.16 12.62
C LYS A 221 -4.26 11.36 13.69
N GLN A 222 -5.53 11.37 13.29
CA GLN A 222 -6.64 11.48 14.23
C GLN A 222 -6.71 10.25 15.14
N GLN A 223 -6.59 9.05 14.58
CA GLN A 223 -6.56 7.82 15.36
C GLN A 223 -5.39 7.81 16.36
N ALA A 224 -4.20 8.22 15.95
CA ALA A 224 -3.05 8.34 16.85
C ALA A 224 -3.28 9.34 17.98
N LEU A 225 -3.94 10.47 17.70
CA LEU A 225 -4.34 11.45 18.72
C LEU A 225 -5.38 10.89 19.69
N ASP A 226 -6.35 10.14 19.19
CA ASP A 226 -7.40 9.52 20.01
C ASP A 226 -6.82 8.42 20.91
N GLU A 227 -5.91 7.59 20.37
CA GLU A 227 -5.17 6.58 21.13
C GLU A 227 -4.31 7.22 22.24
N ALA A 228 -3.61 8.31 21.91
CA ALA A 228 -2.82 9.07 22.88
C ALA A 228 -3.70 9.70 23.97
N ALA A 229 -4.84 10.29 23.61
CA ALA A 229 -5.78 10.88 24.54
C ALA A 229 -6.39 9.84 25.49
N GLU A 230 -6.75 8.66 24.97
CA GLU A 230 -7.29 7.57 25.78
C GLU A 230 -6.23 6.97 26.71
N ALA A 231 -4.99 6.82 26.26
CA ALA A 231 -3.87 6.40 27.10
C ALA A 231 -3.66 7.38 28.27
N LEU A 232 -3.67 8.69 27.98
CA LEU A 232 -3.55 9.73 29.01
C LEU A 232 -4.75 9.71 29.98
N ARG A 233 -5.98 9.56 29.47
CA ARG A 233 -7.19 9.47 30.32
C ARG A 233 -7.10 8.30 31.29
N LYS A 234 -6.68 7.14 30.80
CA LYS A 234 -6.50 5.93 31.62
C LYS A 234 -5.41 6.11 32.67
N GLU A 235 -4.30 6.76 32.33
CA GLU A 235 -3.26 7.12 33.30
C GLU A 235 -3.82 8.03 34.40
N MET A 236 -4.54 9.10 34.03
CA MET A 236 -5.16 10.02 34.99
C MET A 236 -6.18 9.31 35.91
N GLU A 237 -6.99 8.40 35.37
CA GLU A 237 -7.93 7.59 36.17
C GLU A 237 -7.21 6.69 37.17
N LEU A 238 -6.09 6.07 36.79
CA LEU A 238 -5.29 5.25 37.69
C LEU A 238 -4.69 6.09 38.83
N TYR A 239 -4.26 7.32 38.55
CA TYR A 239 -3.81 8.25 39.60
C TYR A 239 -4.92 8.63 40.59
N LEU A 240 -6.19 8.66 40.15
CA LEU A 240 -7.33 9.04 40.99
C LEU A 240 -7.93 7.86 41.76
N THR A 241 -7.86 6.65 41.21
CA THR A 241 -8.62 5.49 41.70
C THR A 241 -7.77 4.34 42.23
N CYS A 242 -6.47 4.31 41.92
CA CYS A 242 -5.60 3.16 42.19
C CYS A 242 -4.38 3.55 43.03
N ASN A 243 -4.06 2.75 44.06
CA ASN A 243 -2.84 2.91 44.86
C ASN A 243 -1.70 1.99 44.38
N ASP A 244 -1.89 1.23 43.30
CA ASP A 244 -0.85 0.35 42.76
C ASP A 244 0.11 1.12 41.85
N THR A 245 1.26 1.45 42.42
CA THR A 245 2.36 2.11 41.73
C THR A 245 2.84 1.40 40.46
N VAL A 246 2.73 0.07 40.35
CA VAL A 246 3.18 -0.68 39.17
C VAL A 246 2.24 -0.41 37.97
N GLN A 247 0.93 -0.34 38.21
CA GLN A 247 -0.03 -0.06 37.15
C GLN A 247 0.07 1.37 36.64
N ILE A 248 0.28 2.32 37.55
CA ILE A 248 0.52 3.73 37.20
C ILE A 248 1.77 3.85 36.34
N GLN A 249 2.87 3.18 36.71
CA GLN A 249 4.11 3.21 35.93
C GLN A 249 3.95 2.59 34.53
N ARG A 250 3.18 1.50 34.39
CA ARG A 250 2.90 0.91 33.06
C ARG A 250 2.04 1.81 32.19
N ALA A 251 1.02 2.45 32.76
CA ALA A 251 0.21 3.42 32.05
C ALA A 251 1.06 4.60 31.57
N ARG A 252 1.90 5.15 32.46
CA ARG A 252 2.83 6.22 32.13
C ARG A 252 3.80 5.87 31.00
N VAL A 253 4.40 4.68 31.03
CA VAL A 253 5.27 4.21 29.92
C VAL A 253 4.49 4.16 28.59
N THR A 254 3.22 3.76 28.63
CA THR A 254 2.37 3.71 27.43
C THR A 254 2.10 5.12 26.90
N THR A 255 1.78 6.07 27.79
CA THR A 255 1.56 7.47 27.44
C THR A 255 2.84 8.12 26.90
N ASP A 256 3.98 7.92 27.57
CA ASP A 256 5.29 8.44 27.14
C ASP A 256 5.73 7.91 25.76
N LEU A 257 5.26 6.72 25.36
CA LEU A 257 5.52 6.16 24.02
C LEU A 257 4.63 6.77 22.93
N LEU A 258 3.40 7.14 23.26
CA LEU A 258 2.42 7.69 22.31
C LEU A 258 2.50 9.22 22.20
N ILE A 259 2.99 9.90 23.25
CA ILE A 259 3.15 11.36 23.34
C ILE A 259 4.64 11.66 23.60
N PRO A 260 5.47 11.79 22.54
CA PRO A 260 6.89 12.08 22.68
C PRO A 260 7.21 13.52 23.11
#